data_AF-A0A089KEZ4-F1
#
_entry.id   AF-A0A089KEZ4-F1
#
_cell.length_a   1.000
_cell.length_b   1.000
_cell.length_c   1.000
_cell.angle_alpha   90.00
_cell.angle_beta   90.00
_cell.angle_gamma   90.00
#
_symmetry.space_group_name_H-M   'P 1'
#
loop_
_entity.id
_entity.type
_entity.pdbx_description
1 polymer ?
#
loop_
_entity_poly.entity_id
_entity_poly.type
_entity_poly.pdbx_seq_one_letter_code
_entity_poly.pdbx_strand_id
1 'polypeptide(L)'
;MESGAFAAFEQIKSKLENAYMDHHRIEKMAEEYGISASYLRKLFLKYTGMGPKEYHMHIQNQQACRYLTFTDYPVREIAKLCGFYEEYHFSKMFKQLNGVSPTAYRSSQRTGE
;
A
#
# COMPACT_ATOMS: atom_id res chain seq x y z
N MET A 1 -23.67 5.08 17.10
CA MET A 1 -22.59 4.08 17.24
C MET A 1 -21.85 3.83 15.92
N GLU A 2 -22.49 3.89 14.75
CA GLU A 2 -21.81 3.69 13.45
C GLU A 2 -20.84 4.83 13.07
N SER A 3 -21.08 6.06 13.56
CA SER A 3 -20.23 7.23 13.34
C SER A 3 -18.81 7.08 13.91
N GLY A 4 -18.64 6.45 15.07
CA GLY A 4 -17.33 6.26 15.70
C GLY A 4 -16.46 5.21 14.99
N ALA A 5 -17.09 4.13 14.54
CA ALA A 5 -16.42 3.06 13.79
C ALA A 5 -15.94 3.56 12.42
N PHE A 6 -16.77 4.33 11.73
CA PHE A 6 -16.39 4.98 10.47
C PHE A 6 -15.29 6.03 10.68
N ALA A 7 -15.38 6.85 11.72
CA ALA A 7 -14.34 7.84 12.02
C ALA A 7 -12.97 7.19 12.31
N ALA A 8 -12.92 6.10 13.09
CA ALA A 8 -11.68 5.36 13.34
C ALA A 8 -11.12 4.76 12.03
N PHE A 9 -11.98 4.19 11.20
CA PHE A 9 -11.58 3.69 9.88
C PHE A 9 -10.98 4.80 9.00
N GLU A 10 -11.66 5.94 8.86
CA GLU A 10 -11.20 7.06 8.02
C GLU A 10 -9.86 7.63 8.50
N GLN A 11 -9.66 7.80 9.81
CA GLN A 11 -8.40 8.28 10.34
C GLN A 11 -7.25 7.31 10.05
N ILE A 12 -7.49 6.02 10.25
CA ILE A 12 -6.49 4.99 10.00
C ILE A 12 -6.17 4.87 8.50
N LYS A 13 -7.19 4.90 7.64
CA LYS A 13 -7.04 4.93 6.18
C LYS A 13 -6.22 6.13 5.74
N SER A 14 -6.56 7.33 6.23
CA SER A 14 -5.80 8.56 5.95
C SER A 14 -4.33 8.46 6.39
N LYS A 15 -4.06 7.83 7.55
CA LYS A 15 -2.68 7.57 8.00
C LYS A 15 -1.92 6.65 7.05
N LEU A 16 -2.54 5.57 6.57
CA LEU A 16 -1.92 4.67 5.59
C LEU A 16 -1.65 5.37 4.25
N GLU A 17 -2.55 6.26 3.81
CA GLU A 17 -2.42 7.00 2.56
C GLU A 17 -1.32 8.07 2.63
N ASN A 18 -1.18 8.77 3.76
CA ASN A 18 -0.20 9.84 3.93
C ASN A 18 1.20 9.35 4.33
N ALA A 19 1.29 8.20 4.99
CA ALA A 19 2.54 7.62 5.47
C ALA A 19 2.78 6.23 4.87
N TYR A 20 2.51 6.06 3.57
CA TYR A 20 2.58 4.75 2.90
C TYR A 20 4.01 4.18 2.83
N MET A 21 5.05 5.01 2.98
CA MET A 21 6.45 4.59 3.04
C MET A 21 6.81 3.92 4.38
N ASP A 22 6.03 4.19 5.42
CA ASP A 22 6.32 3.71 6.76
C ASP A 22 5.90 2.26 6.94
N HIS A 23 6.66 1.52 7.75
CA HIS A 23 6.34 0.15 8.11
C HIS A 23 5.35 0.13 9.26
N HIS A 24 4.06 0.13 8.93
CA HIS A 24 3.01 0.06 9.94
C HIS A 24 2.73 -1.39 10.36
N ARG A 25 2.89 -1.66 11.65
CA ARG A 25 2.36 -2.90 12.25
C ARG A 25 0.90 -2.70 12.58
N ILE A 26 0.03 -3.57 12.06
CA ILE A 26 -1.42 -3.50 12.26
C ILE A 26 -1.79 -3.49 13.74
N GLU A 27 -1.05 -4.23 14.57
CA GLU A 27 -1.29 -4.27 16.02
C GLU A 27 -1.03 -2.92 16.68
N LYS A 28 0.11 -2.28 16.36
CA LYS A 28 0.44 -0.94 16.89
C LYS A 28 -0.57 0.11 16.46
N MET A 29 -1.01 0.02 15.21
CA MET A 29 -2.04 0.92 14.68
C MET A 29 -3.38 0.68 15.36
N ALA A 30 -3.74 -0.56 15.70
CA ALA A 30 -4.97 -0.80 16.44
C ALA A 30 -4.87 -0.23 17.87
N GLU A 31 -3.73 -0.42 18.54
CA GLU A 31 -3.44 0.11 19.88
C GLU A 31 -3.53 1.64 19.94
N GLU A 32 -2.94 2.35 18.98
CA GLU A 32 -2.95 3.82 18.90
C GLU A 32 -4.37 4.42 18.86
N TYR A 33 -5.32 3.69 18.26
CA TYR A 33 -6.70 4.13 18.13
C TYR A 33 -7.64 3.44 19.15
N GLY A 34 -7.08 2.73 20.14
CA GLY A 34 -7.84 2.11 21.22
C GLY A 34 -8.76 0.96 20.76
N ILE A 35 -8.43 0.28 19.66
CA ILE A 35 -9.22 -0.83 19.11
C ILE A 35 -8.39 -2.12 19.03
N SER A 36 -9.06 -3.26 18.94
CA SER A 36 -8.36 -4.53 18.69
C SER A 36 -7.97 -4.66 17.22
N ALA A 37 -6.85 -5.35 16.94
CA ALA A 37 -6.41 -5.64 15.57
C ALA A 37 -7.47 -6.42 14.77
N SER A 38 -8.23 -7.30 15.43
CA SER A 38 -9.35 -8.01 14.82
C SER A 38 -10.49 -7.07 14.42
N TYR A 39 -10.80 -6.06 15.24
CA TYR A 39 -11.80 -5.06 14.91
C TYR A 39 -11.32 -4.17 13.76
N LEU A 40 -10.06 -3.72 13.78
CA LEU A 40 -9.45 -2.99 12.68
C LEU A 40 -9.55 -3.76 11.35
N ARG A 41 -9.23 -5.06 11.36
CA ARG A 41 -9.39 -5.92 10.17
C ARG A 41 -10.85 -5.97 9.69
N LYS A 42 -11.82 -6.08 10.60
CA LYS A 42 -13.25 -6.07 10.25
C LYS A 42 -13.68 -4.73 9.65
N LEU A 43 -13.19 -3.60 10.17
CA LEU A 43 -13.49 -2.27 9.63
C LEU A 43 -13.00 -2.12 8.19
N PHE A 44 -11.75 -2.49 7.94
CA PHE A 44 -11.19 -2.44 6.59
C PHE A 44 -11.96 -3.35 5.63
N LEU A 45 -12.22 -4.61 6.01
CA LEU A 45 -13.04 -5.50 5.17
C LEU A 45 -14.44 -4.94 4.91
N LYS A 46 -15.09 -4.30 5.91
CA LYS A 46 -16.42 -3.69 5.75
C LYS A 46 -16.41 -2.56 4.73
N TYR A 47 -15.42 -1.67 4.78
CA TYR A 47 -15.43 -0.42 4.02
C TYR A 47 -14.62 -0.44 2.71
N THR A 48 -13.61 -1.30 2.59
CA THR A 48 -12.74 -1.39 1.41
C THR A 48 -12.77 -2.76 0.73
N GLY A 49 -13.38 -3.77 1.36
CA GLY A 49 -13.38 -5.16 0.88
C GLY A 49 -12.05 -5.89 1.08
N MET A 50 -11.03 -5.25 1.63
CA MET A 50 -9.68 -5.81 1.80
C MET A 50 -9.16 -5.59 3.22
N GLY A 51 -8.18 -6.39 3.65
CA GLY A 51 -7.53 -6.20 4.95
C GLY A 51 -6.66 -4.94 4.98
N PRO A 52 -6.31 -4.39 6.16
CA PRO A 52 -5.51 -3.16 6.24
C PRO A 52 -4.11 -3.30 5.64
N LYS A 53 -3.48 -4.48 5.79
CA LYS A 53 -2.19 -4.78 5.16
C LYS A 53 -2.29 -4.82 3.63
N GLU A 54 -3.36 -5.41 3.11
CA GLU A 54 -3.61 -5.50 1.67
C GLU A 54 -3.93 -4.13 1.07
N TYR A 55 -4.73 -3.33 1.79
CA TYR A 55 -4.97 -1.94 1.45
C TYR A 55 -3.68 -1.12 1.37
N HIS A 56 -2.80 -1.26 2.37
CA HIS A 56 -1.51 -0.58 2.39
C HIS A 56 -0.62 -1.00 1.20
N MET A 57 -0.55 -2.30 0.89
CA MET A 57 0.17 -2.80 -0.29
C MET A 57 -0.41 -2.22 -1.60
N HIS A 58 -1.73 -2.07 -1.71
CA HIS A 58 -2.36 -1.44 -2.88
C HIS A 58 -1.96 0.03 -3.03
N ILE A 59 -1.90 0.80 -1.95
CA ILE A 59 -1.41 2.19 -2.00
C ILE A 59 0.04 2.23 -2.48
N GLN A 60 0.91 1.41 -1.89
CA GLN A 60 2.32 1.32 -2.29
C GLN A 60 2.45 0.94 -3.77
N ASN A 61 1.62 0.01 -4.24
CA ASN A 61 1.59 -0.40 -5.64
C ASN A 61 1.14 0.72 -6.59
N GLN A 62 0.12 1.50 -6.20
CA GLN A 62 -0.32 2.65 -7.00
C GLN A 62 0.80 3.68 -7.18
N GLN A 63 1.56 3.96 -6.12
CA GLN A 63 2.73 4.84 -6.22
C GLN A 63 3.83 4.22 -7.09
N ALA A 64 4.08 2.92 -6.95
CA ALA A 64 5.04 2.21 -7.79
C ALA A 64 4.71 2.33 -9.28
N CYS A 65 3.45 2.10 -9.66
CA CYS A 65 3.00 2.26 -11.05
C CYS A 65 3.25 3.69 -11.54
N ARG A 66 2.93 4.71 -10.73
CA ARG A 66 3.21 6.12 -11.08
C ARG A 66 4.69 6.38 -11.31
N TYR A 67 5.56 5.95 -10.41
CA TYR A 67 7.00 6.13 -10.57
C TYR A 67 7.55 5.39 -11.79
N LEU A 68 7.08 4.17 -12.04
CA LEU A 68 7.51 3.37 -13.20
C LEU A 68 7.09 4.00 -14.53
N THR A 69 5.91 4.63 -14.58
CA THR A 69 5.39 5.30 -15.78
C THR A 69 6.09 6.63 -16.00
N PHE A 70 6.13 7.49 -14.98
CA PHE A 70 6.45 8.92 -15.14
C PHE A 70 7.88 9.32 -14.77
N THR A 71 8.74 8.39 -14.33
CA THR A 71 10.12 8.70 -13.92
C THR A 71 11.13 7.66 -14.39
N ASP A 72 12.39 8.07 -14.56
CA ASP A 72 13.49 7.17 -14.92
C ASP A 72 14.23 6.58 -13.73
N TYR A 73 13.67 6.69 -12.52
CA TYR A 73 14.31 6.16 -11.32
C TYR A 73 14.60 4.66 -11.47
N PRO A 74 15.78 4.16 -11.02
CA PRO A 74 16.04 2.73 -11.00
C PRO A 74 14.99 1.99 -10.17
N VAL A 75 14.68 0.73 -10.52
CA VAL A 75 13.68 -0.10 -9.80
C VAL A 75 14.01 -0.18 -8.30
N ARG A 76 15.29 -0.28 -7.95
CA ARG A 76 15.78 -0.20 -6.56
C ARG A 76 15.35 1.08 -5.84
N GLU A 77 15.41 2.22 -6.51
CA GLU A 77 15.05 3.51 -5.90
C GLU A 77 13.55 3.63 -5.75
N ILE A 78 12.78 3.16 -6.73
CA ILE A 78 11.33 3.06 -6.63
C ILE A 78 10.91 2.16 -5.47
N ALA A 79 11.61 1.04 -5.24
CA ALA A 79 11.35 0.18 -4.09
C ALA A 79 11.43 0.97 -2.77
N LYS A 80 12.48 1.79 -2.59
CA LYS A 80 12.63 2.64 -1.40
C LYS A 80 11.55 3.70 -1.30
N LEU A 81 11.23 4.39 -2.41
CA LEU A 81 10.17 5.40 -2.48
C LEU A 81 8.78 4.81 -2.21
N CYS A 82 8.61 3.50 -2.37
CA CYS A 82 7.39 2.77 -2.04
C CYS A 82 7.42 2.12 -0.64
N GLY A 83 8.45 2.39 0.18
CA GLY A 83 8.55 1.86 1.53
C GLY A 83 9.12 0.45 1.64
N PHE A 84 9.90 -0.02 0.66
CA PHE A 84 10.57 -1.32 0.71
C PHE A 84 12.08 -1.15 0.92
N TYR A 85 12.62 -1.84 1.93
CA TYR A 85 14.07 -1.93 2.13
C TYR A 85 14.75 -2.77 1.05
N GLU A 86 14.10 -3.86 0.64
CA GLU A 86 14.66 -4.84 -0.28
C GLU A 86 13.90 -4.85 -1.62
N GLU A 87 14.63 -4.66 -2.72
CA GLU A 87 14.10 -4.63 -4.09
C GLU A 87 13.41 -5.96 -4.47
N TYR A 88 13.87 -7.09 -3.91
CA TYR A 88 13.25 -8.39 -4.11
C TYR A 88 11.81 -8.45 -3.57
N HIS A 89 11.59 -7.94 -2.35
CA HIS A 89 10.26 -7.92 -1.74
C HIS A 89 9.31 -7.00 -2.49
N PHE A 90 9.80 -5.84 -2.91
CA PHE A 90 9.06 -4.93 -3.78
C PHE A 90 8.65 -5.62 -5.08
N SER A 91 9.60 -6.23 -5.79
CA SER A 91 9.34 -6.87 -7.08
C SER A 91 8.36 -8.04 -6.96
N LYS A 92 8.42 -8.80 -5.86
CA LYS A 92 7.48 -9.87 -5.56
C LYS A 92 6.07 -9.34 -5.33
N MET A 93 5.91 -8.31 -4.49
CA MET A 93 4.63 -7.64 -4.24
C MET A 93 4.05 -7.07 -5.54
N PHE A 94 4.87 -6.34 -6.31
CA PHE A 94 4.45 -5.71 -7.55
C PHE A 94 3.98 -6.75 -8.58
N LYS A 95 4.73 -7.84 -8.75
CA LYS A 95 4.33 -8.93 -9.65
C LYS A 95 3.06 -9.63 -9.18
N GLN A 96 2.88 -9.82 -7.88
CA GLN A 96 1.66 -10.41 -7.33
C GLN A 96 0.42 -9.56 -7.64
N LEU A 97 0.53 -8.23 -7.55
CA LEU A 97 -0.62 -7.33 -7.76
C LEU A 97 -0.88 -6.98 -9.23
N ASN A 98 0.15 -6.91 -10.08
CA ASN A 98 0.02 -6.47 -11.47
C ASN A 98 0.24 -7.58 -12.51
N GLY A 99 0.62 -8.79 -12.08
CA GLY A 99 0.90 -9.93 -12.97
C GLY A 99 2.26 -9.91 -13.68
N VAL A 100 2.94 -8.76 -13.72
CA VAL A 100 4.24 -8.56 -14.41
C VAL A 100 5.29 -7.93 -13.50
N SER A 101 6.57 -8.06 -13.85
CA SER A 101 7.65 -7.43 -13.08
C SER A 101 7.64 -5.90 -13.24
N PRO A 102 8.22 -5.12 -12.30
CA PRO A 102 8.35 -3.67 -12.42
C PRO A 102 9.00 -3.23 -13.73
N THR A 103 10.08 -3.90 -14.14
CA THR A 103 10.79 -3.60 -15.39
C THR A 103 9.90 -3.86 -16.61
N ALA A 104 9.20 -4.99 -16.66
CA ALA A 104 8.29 -5.31 -17.76
C ALA A 104 7.11 -4.32 -17.83
N TYR A 105 6.58 -3.94 -16.67
CA TYR A 105 5.53 -2.91 -16.56
C TYR A 105 6.01 -1.58 -17.15
N ARG A 106 7.18 -1.08 -16.73
CA ARG A 106 7.79 0.14 -17.30
C ARG A 106 7.88 0.09 -18.81
N SER A 107 8.43 -0.98 -19.37
CA SER A 107 8.55 -1.13 -20.82
C SER A 107 7.19 -1.05 -21.50
N SER A 108 6.18 -1.76 -20.97
CA SER A 108 4.82 -1.77 -21.55
C SER A 108 4.13 -0.40 -21.54
N GLN A 109 4.34 0.41 -20.50
CA GLN A 109 3.70 1.72 -20.37
C GLN A 109 4.36 2.78 -21.26
N ARG A 110 5.61 2.58 -21.68
CA ARG A 110 6.40 3.55 -22.45
C ARG A 110 6.52 3.23 -23.93
N THR A 111 6.32 1.97 -24.32
CA THR A 111 6.23 1.58 -25.74
C THR A 111 4.83 1.86 -26.33
N GLY A 112 3.97 2.57 -25.61
CA GLY A 112 2.62 2.98 -26.05
C GLY A 112 2.54 4.37 -26.70
N GLU A 113 3.66 4.97 -27.10
CA GLU A 113 3.73 6.23 -27.88
C GLU A 113 4.17 5.97 -29.32
#